data_AF-A0A085B843-F1
#
_entry.id   AF-A0A085B843-F1
#
_cell.length_a   1.000
_cell.length_b   1.000
_cell.length_c   1.000
_cell.angle_alpha   90.00
_cell.angle_beta   90.00
_cell.angle_gamma   90.00
#
_symmetry.space_group_name_H-M   'P 1'
#
loop_
_entity.id
_entity.type
_entity.pdbx_description
1 polymer ?
#
loop_
_entity_poly.entity_id
_entity_poly.type
_entity_poly.pdbx_seq_one_letter_code
_entity_poly.pdbx_strand_id
1 'polypeptide(L)'
;MIPILLLVGCKKGDEFALNEKVANEFVKEMNALDEFEAKYFSDSSELAKAPSAETAIEVKDAIKLSEDASAGLKNIAGTSVSPEAMPFYLAATDYIDDVNAQGQAAKDFFTESDPRMREGYYELVEENFKKLKSKPDSILAIQKVYLDKVGIK
;
A
#
# COMPACT_ATOMS: atom_id res chain seq x y z
N MET A 1 -29.10 -33.46 26.66
CA MET A 1 -28.05 -32.43 26.73
C MET A 1 -27.17 -32.59 25.51
N ILE A 2 -27.19 -31.62 24.59
CA ILE A 2 -26.43 -31.64 23.34
C ILE A 2 -25.04 -31.04 23.63
N PRO A 3 -23.93 -31.71 23.29
CA PRO A 3 -22.61 -31.14 23.48
C PRO A 3 -22.33 -30.11 22.38
N ILE A 4 -22.38 -28.83 22.72
CA ILE A 4 -21.91 -27.73 21.86
C ILE A 4 -20.43 -27.49 22.21
N LEU A 5 -19.55 -28.28 21.62
CA LEU A 5 -18.11 -28.11 21.69
C LEU A 5 -17.56 -28.50 20.32
N LEU A 6 -17.63 -27.60 19.33
CA LEU A 6 -16.88 -27.70 18.05
C LEU A 6 -17.03 -26.49 17.10
N LEU A 7 -17.43 -25.29 17.57
CA LEU A 7 -17.59 -24.11 16.70
C LEU A 7 -16.50 -23.02 16.86
N VAL A 8 -15.51 -23.23 17.73
CA VAL A 8 -14.43 -22.25 17.96
C VAL A 8 -13.22 -22.46 17.02
N GLY A 9 -13.22 -23.55 16.25
CA GLY A 9 -12.12 -23.91 15.34
C GLY A 9 -12.15 -23.21 13.98
N CYS A 10 -13.32 -23.14 13.33
CA CYS A 10 -13.42 -22.55 11.98
C CYS A 10 -13.17 -21.04 11.98
N LYS A 11 -13.75 -20.31 12.95
CA LYS A 11 -13.61 -18.84 13.02
C LYS A 11 -12.14 -18.40 13.17
N LYS A 12 -11.31 -19.13 13.92
CA LYS A 12 -9.89 -18.79 14.07
C LYS A 12 -9.08 -19.03 12.80
N GLY A 13 -9.44 -20.05 12.01
CA GLY A 13 -8.78 -20.35 10.74
C GLY A 13 -9.07 -19.29 9.68
N ASP A 14 -10.32 -18.86 9.58
CA ASP A 14 -10.74 -17.83 8.62
C ASP A 14 -10.14 -16.46 8.94
N GLU A 15 -10.09 -16.10 10.23
CA GLU A 15 -9.46 -14.85 10.72
C GLU A 15 -7.94 -14.83 10.49
N PHE A 16 -7.26 -15.96 10.70
CA PHE A 16 -5.82 -16.07 10.43
C PHE A 16 -5.52 -15.91 8.93
N ALA A 17 -6.24 -16.61 8.07
CA ALA A 17 -6.07 -16.52 6.62
C ALA A 17 -6.37 -15.11 6.10
N LEU A 18 -7.35 -14.42 6.70
CA LEU A 18 -7.68 -13.04 6.37
C LEU A 18 -6.55 -12.08 6.73
N ASN A 19 -6.02 -12.19 7.95
CA ASN A 19 -4.91 -11.35 8.39
C ASN A 19 -3.66 -11.59 7.53
N GLU A 20 -3.34 -12.84 7.24
CA GLU A 20 -2.23 -13.20 6.36
C GLU A 20 -2.41 -12.57 4.98
N LYS A 21 -3.60 -12.69 4.37
CA LYS A 21 -3.90 -12.09 3.07
C LYS A 21 -3.73 -10.57 3.05
N VAL A 22 -4.34 -9.86 4.01
CA VAL A 22 -4.28 -8.39 4.08
C VAL A 22 -2.85 -7.92 4.39
N ALA A 23 -2.15 -8.60 5.30
CA ALA A 23 -0.77 -8.27 5.65
C ALA A 23 0.19 -8.51 4.48
N ASN A 24 0.00 -9.60 3.73
CA ASN A 24 0.85 -9.89 2.57
C ASN A 24 0.73 -8.82 1.49
N GLU A 25 -0.49 -8.37 1.16
CA GLU A 25 -0.67 -7.28 0.20
C GLU A 25 -0.11 -5.97 0.76
N PHE A 26 -0.38 -5.64 2.03
CA PHE A 26 0.19 -4.45 2.66
C PHE A 26 1.73 -4.42 2.61
N VAL A 27 2.40 -5.52 2.99
CA VAL A 27 3.88 -5.61 2.96
C VAL A 27 4.41 -5.57 1.52
N LYS A 28 3.72 -6.20 0.58
CA LYS A 28 4.10 -6.17 -0.84
C LYS A 28 4.11 -4.74 -1.38
N GLU A 29 3.08 -3.96 -1.08
CA GLU A 29 2.98 -2.57 -1.55
C GLU A 29 3.93 -1.63 -0.80
N MET A 30 4.22 -1.90 0.48
CA MET A 30 5.27 -1.20 1.22
C MET A 30 6.65 -1.40 0.57
N ASN A 31 7.01 -2.66 0.27
CA ASN A 31 8.29 -2.96 -0.38
C ASN A 31 8.36 -2.37 -1.79
N ALA A 32 7.28 -2.44 -2.56
CA ALA A 32 7.22 -1.86 -3.91
C ALA A 32 7.42 -0.33 -3.88
N LEU A 33 6.83 0.35 -2.90
CA LEU A 33 7.02 1.78 -2.69
C LEU A 33 8.47 2.11 -2.32
N ASP A 34 9.07 1.38 -1.37
CA ASP A 34 10.44 1.59 -0.92
C ASP A 34 11.45 1.38 -2.07
N GLU A 35 11.27 0.31 -2.86
CA GLU A 35 12.09 0.03 -4.04
C GLU A 35 11.95 1.13 -5.09
N PHE A 36 10.74 1.61 -5.33
CA PHE A 36 10.47 2.67 -6.30
C PHE A 36 11.08 4.01 -5.87
N GLU A 37 10.94 4.39 -4.59
CA GLU A 37 11.58 5.59 -4.05
C GLU A 37 13.10 5.50 -4.12
N ALA A 38 13.67 4.36 -3.69
CA ALA A 38 15.10 4.14 -3.73
C ALA A 38 15.66 4.30 -5.14
N LYS A 39 14.93 3.80 -6.15
CA LYS A 39 15.35 3.83 -7.55
C LYS A 39 15.30 5.22 -8.18
N TYR A 40 14.32 6.05 -7.83
CA TYR A 40 14.01 7.27 -8.58
C TYR A 40 14.10 8.58 -7.79
N PHE A 41 14.07 8.52 -6.46
CA PHE A 41 13.89 9.70 -5.60
C PHE A 41 14.83 9.76 -4.38
N SER A 42 15.72 8.78 -4.18
CA SER A 42 16.63 8.75 -3.02
C SER A 42 17.84 9.71 -3.08
N ASP A 43 18.23 10.16 -4.28
CA ASP A 43 19.30 11.14 -4.53
C ASP A 43 18.72 12.37 -5.27
N SER A 44 18.24 13.38 -4.55
CA SER A 44 17.59 14.53 -5.19
C SER A 44 18.55 15.68 -5.55
N SER A 45 18.78 15.91 -6.86
CA SER A 45 18.53 17.20 -7.57
C SER A 45 19.24 17.41 -8.93
N GLU A 46 18.43 17.71 -9.95
CA GLU A 46 18.15 18.96 -10.74
C GLU A 46 16.80 18.57 -11.40
N LEU A 47 15.80 18.28 -10.57
CA LEU A 47 14.49 17.70 -10.92
C LEU A 47 14.55 16.43 -11.75
N ALA A 48 14.82 15.26 -11.12
CA ALA A 48 14.38 13.98 -11.67
C ALA A 48 14.46 13.92 -13.22
N LYS A 49 15.71 14.15 -13.66
CA LYS A 49 16.20 14.85 -14.87
C LYS A 49 15.95 14.08 -16.17
N ALA A 50 14.77 14.33 -16.73
CA ALA A 50 14.32 14.27 -18.13
C ALA A 50 15.01 13.28 -19.11
N PRO A 51 14.22 12.37 -19.72
CA PRO A 51 13.31 12.83 -20.77
C PRO A 51 11.82 12.63 -20.40
N SER A 52 10.99 13.62 -20.75
CA SER A 52 9.54 13.46 -20.83
C SER A 52 9.21 12.62 -22.07
N ALA A 53 8.79 11.38 -21.86
CA ALA A 53 8.24 10.56 -22.93
C ALA A 53 7.31 9.51 -22.32
N GLU A 54 6.08 9.41 -22.80
CA GLU A 54 5.11 8.37 -22.36
C GLU A 54 5.66 6.94 -22.45
N THR A 55 6.75 6.73 -23.21
CA THR A 55 7.40 5.43 -23.43
C THR A 55 8.60 5.16 -22.51
N ALA A 56 8.99 6.11 -21.66
CA ALA A 56 10.13 6.00 -20.76
C ALA A 56 9.92 4.89 -19.70
N ILE A 57 11.00 4.30 -19.19
CA ILE A 57 10.91 3.16 -18.27
C ILE A 57 10.35 3.58 -16.91
N GLU A 58 10.61 4.82 -16.52
CA GLU A 58 10.13 5.49 -15.33
C GLU A 58 8.60 5.59 -15.33
N VAL A 59 8.00 5.96 -16.48
CA VAL A 59 6.55 6.01 -16.66
C VAL A 59 5.95 4.61 -16.52
N LYS A 60 6.57 3.59 -17.12
CA LYS A 60 6.10 2.20 -17.03
C LYS A 60 6.15 1.68 -15.60
N ASP A 61 7.22 1.97 -14.87
CA ASP A 61 7.37 1.55 -13.48
C ASP A 61 6.40 2.29 -12.56
N ALA A 62 6.13 3.58 -12.81
CA ALA A 62 5.12 4.35 -12.06
C ALA A 62 3.70 3.82 -12.31
N ILE A 63 3.36 3.49 -13.56
CA ILE A 63 2.11 2.81 -13.91
C ILE A 63 2.04 1.47 -13.20
N LYS A 64 3.11 0.68 -13.23
CA LYS A 64 3.17 -0.62 -12.56
C LYS A 64 2.95 -0.51 -11.06
N LEU A 65 3.54 0.49 -10.38
CA LEU A 65 3.28 0.74 -8.96
C LEU A 65 1.79 0.97 -8.68
N SER A 66 1.13 1.82 -9.49
CA SER A 66 -0.30 2.08 -9.38
C SER A 66 -1.17 0.85 -9.69
N GLU A 67 -0.82 0.09 -10.73
CA GLU A 67 -1.53 -1.12 -11.14
C GLU A 67 -1.39 -2.26 -10.14
N ASP A 68 -0.18 -2.47 -9.60
CA ASP A 68 0.09 -3.48 -8.58
C ASP A 68 -0.69 -3.16 -7.29
N ALA A 69 -0.68 -1.89 -6.84
CA ALA A 69 -1.48 -1.45 -5.70
C ALA A 69 -3.00 -1.60 -5.95
N SER A 70 -3.47 -1.21 -7.15
CA SER A 70 -4.86 -1.42 -7.55
C SER A 70 -5.25 -2.90 -7.59
N ALA A 71 -4.34 -3.79 -7.99
CA ALA A 71 -4.53 -5.22 -7.95
C ALA A 71 -4.55 -5.75 -6.51
N GLY A 72 -3.68 -5.24 -5.63
CA GLY A 72 -3.70 -5.52 -4.19
C GLY A 72 -5.04 -5.17 -3.55
N LEU A 73 -5.58 -3.98 -3.84
CA LEU A 73 -6.93 -3.57 -3.40
C LEU A 73 -8.01 -4.53 -3.88
N LYS A 74 -7.98 -4.93 -5.16
CA LYS A 74 -8.94 -5.91 -5.72
C LYS A 74 -8.79 -7.28 -5.06
N ASN A 75 -7.57 -7.69 -4.74
CA ASN A 75 -7.30 -8.96 -4.08
C ASN A 75 -7.93 -8.98 -2.69
N ILE A 76 -7.84 -7.89 -1.92
CA ILE A 76 -8.43 -7.81 -0.58
C ILE A 76 -9.90 -7.37 -0.58
N ALA A 77 -10.42 -6.80 -1.67
CA ALA A 77 -11.80 -6.34 -1.77
C ALA A 77 -12.80 -7.48 -1.52
N GLY A 78 -13.89 -7.16 -0.82
CA GLY A 78 -14.95 -8.13 -0.50
C GLY A 78 -14.54 -9.21 0.51
N THR A 79 -13.34 -9.14 1.07
CA THR A 79 -12.92 -10.04 2.14
C THR A 79 -13.79 -9.76 3.38
N SER A 80 -14.47 -10.78 3.88
CA SER A 80 -15.33 -10.67 5.06
C SER A 80 -14.48 -10.52 6.32
N VAL A 81 -14.49 -9.33 6.92
CA VAL A 81 -13.70 -8.98 8.12
C VAL A 81 -14.55 -8.98 9.38
N SER A 82 -14.02 -9.52 10.47
CA SER A 82 -14.60 -9.32 11.81
C SER A 82 -14.53 -7.86 12.24
N PRO A 83 -15.39 -7.43 13.20
CA PRO A 83 -15.25 -6.12 13.85
C PRO A 83 -13.85 -5.89 14.44
N GLU A 84 -13.20 -6.95 14.93
CA GLU A 84 -11.86 -6.90 15.50
C GLU A 84 -10.79 -6.66 14.44
N ALA A 85 -10.91 -7.26 13.24
CA ALA A 85 -9.96 -7.11 12.13
C ALA A 85 -10.18 -5.82 11.32
N MET A 86 -11.37 -5.23 11.39
CA MET A 86 -11.76 -4.07 10.59
C MET A 86 -10.76 -2.89 10.66
N PRO A 87 -10.21 -2.49 11.82
CA PRO A 87 -9.26 -1.38 11.87
C PRO A 87 -7.99 -1.64 11.06
N PHE A 88 -7.45 -2.87 11.13
CA PHE A 88 -6.27 -3.25 10.35
C PHE A 88 -6.59 -3.28 8.86
N TYR A 89 -7.72 -3.88 8.49
CA TYR A 89 -8.19 -3.93 7.11
C TYR A 89 -8.33 -2.52 6.49
N LEU A 90 -8.99 -1.60 7.20
CA LEU A 90 -9.19 -0.23 6.72
C LEU A 90 -7.86 0.51 6.58
N ALA A 91 -6.98 0.40 7.58
CA ALA A 91 -5.69 1.08 7.54
C ALA A 91 -4.76 0.54 6.43
N ALA A 92 -4.77 -0.78 6.20
CA ALA A 92 -4.05 -1.39 5.08
C ALA A 92 -4.64 -0.98 3.73
N THR A 93 -5.97 -0.94 3.60
CA THR A 93 -6.65 -0.50 2.37
C THR A 93 -6.32 0.96 2.06
N ASP A 94 -6.39 1.84 3.06
CA ASP A 94 -6.02 3.26 2.94
C ASP A 94 -4.56 3.43 2.50
N TYR A 95 -3.65 2.66 3.10
CA TYR A 95 -2.24 2.68 2.69
C TYR A 95 -2.04 2.25 1.23
N ILE A 96 -2.65 1.14 0.82
CA ILE A 96 -2.51 0.64 -0.56
C ILE A 96 -3.13 1.64 -1.55
N ASP A 97 -4.24 2.28 -1.21
CA ASP A 97 -4.84 3.32 -2.05
C ASP A 97 -3.94 4.55 -2.17
N ASP A 98 -3.26 4.95 -1.10
CA ASP A 98 -2.26 6.02 -1.17
C ASP A 98 -1.01 5.62 -1.99
N VAL A 99 -0.57 4.35 -1.96
CA VAL A 99 0.49 3.84 -2.85
C VAL A 99 0.04 3.90 -4.31
N ASN A 100 -1.23 3.57 -4.58
CA ASN A 100 -1.82 3.70 -5.91
C ASN A 100 -1.81 5.16 -6.39
N ALA A 101 -2.27 6.09 -5.54
CA ALA A 101 -2.22 7.52 -5.82
C ALA A 101 -0.79 8.03 -6.04
N GLN A 102 0.19 7.50 -5.31
CA GLN A 102 1.60 7.82 -5.49
C GLN A 102 2.14 7.37 -6.85
N GLY A 103 1.77 6.17 -7.31
CA GLY A 103 2.12 5.71 -8.67
C GLY A 103 1.55 6.63 -9.76
N GLN A 104 0.32 7.14 -9.59
CA GLN A 104 -0.26 8.10 -10.52
C GLN A 104 0.43 9.46 -10.48
N ALA A 105 0.72 10.00 -9.28
CA ALA A 105 1.45 11.25 -9.14
C ALA A 105 2.86 11.17 -9.77
N ALA A 106 3.55 10.04 -9.61
CA ALA A 106 4.85 9.80 -10.22
C ALA A 106 4.75 9.69 -11.76
N LYS A 107 3.71 9.04 -12.29
CA LYS A 107 3.45 8.99 -13.73
C LYS A 107 3.20 10.39 -14.30
N ASP A 108 2.39 11.21 -13.62
CA ASP A 108 2.14 12.59 -14.05
C ASP A 108 3.44 13.40 -14.03
N PHE A 109 4.27 13.24 -12.99
CA PHE A 109 5.61 13.83 -12.93
C PHE A 109 6.51 13.44 -14.13
N PHE A 110 6.53 12.16 -14.51
CA PHE A 110 7.41 11.68 -15.60
C PHE A 110 6.89 12.01 -17.02
N THR A 111 5.58 12.22 -17.17
CA THR A 111 4.95 12.52 -18.46
C THR A 111 4.78 14.01 -18.73
N GLU A 112 4.78 14.84 -17.68
CA GLU A 112 4.58 16.28 -17.81
C GLU A 112 5.75 16.97 -18.56
N SER A 113 5.35 17.81 -19.51
CA SER A 113 6.22 18.55 -20.42
C SER A 113 6.40 20.01 -20.02
N ASP A 114 5.45 20.63 -19.31
CA ASP A 114 5.61 21.97 -18.72
C ASP A 114 6.46 21.87 -17.44
N PRO A 115 7.66 22.49 -17.39
CA PRO A 115 8.55 22.41 -16.24
C PRO A 115 7.92 22.88 -14.91
N ARG A 116 6.99 23.85 -14.94
CA ARG A 116 6.35 24.38 -13.72
C ARG A 116 5.31 23.41 -13.16
N MET A 117 4.54 22.78 -14.03
CA MET A 117 3.60 21.73 -13.63
C MET A 117 4.35 20.52 -13.09
N ARG A 118 5.45 20.16 -13.76
CA ARG A 118 6.33 19.07 -13.37
C ARG A 118 6.95 19.28 -11.99
N GLU A 119 7.37 20.49 -11.66
CA GLU A 119 7.85 20.84 -10.31
C GLU A 119 6.77 20.61 -9.25
N GLY A 120 5.53 21.04 -9.52
CA GLY A 120 4.40 20.78 -8.62
C GLY A 120 4.12 19.29 -8.40
N TYR A 121 4.20 18.47 -9.45
CA TYR A 121 4.06 17.01 -9.29
C TYR A 121 5.22 16.40 -8.52
N TYR A 122 6.45 16.89 -8.70
CA TYR A 122 7.61 16.44 -7.93
C TYR A 122 7.43 16.69 -6.43
N GLU A 123 7.00 17.90 -6.05
CA GLU A 123 6.72 18.24 -4.65
C GLU A 123 5.64 17.33 -4.05
N LEU A 124 4.56 17.07 -4.80
CA LEU A 124 3.50 16.16 -4.40
C LEU A 124 4.03 14.74 -4.15
N VAL A 125 4.85 14.22 -5.06
CA VAL A 125 5.47 12.89 -4.96
C VAL A 125 6.36 12.80 -3.72
N GLU A 126 7.20 13.80 -3.45
CA GLU A 126 8.03 13.84 -2.24
C GLU A 126 7.20 13.92 -0.95
N GLU A 127 6.14 14.73 -0.94
CA GLU A 127 5.25 14.85 0.21
C GLU A 127 4.55 13.52 0.50
N ASN A 128 4.05 12.85 -0.54
CA ASN A 128 3.41 11.55 -0.43
C ASN A 128 4.37 10.48 0.09
N PHE A 129 5.63 10.42 -0.39
CA PHE A 129 6.61 9.48 0.17
C PHE A 129 6.82 9.69 1.68
N LYS A 130 6.93 10.96 2.13
CA LYS A 130 7.06 11.28 3.56
C LYS A 130 5.86 10.80 4.36
N LYS A 131 4.63 11.04 3.85
CA LYS A 131 3.39 10.57 4.48
C LYS A 131 3.35 9.05 4.54
N LEU A 132 3.54 8.38 3.41
CA LEU A 132 3.49 6.93 3.28
C LEU A 132 4.50 6.26 4.20
N LYS A 133 5.77 6.69 4.22
CA LYS A 133 6.79 6.10 5.11
C LYS A 133 6.50 6.23 6.61
N SER A 134 5.64 7.18 7.00
CA SER A 134 5.24 7.34 8.40
C SER A 134 4.10 6.41 8.84
N LYS A 135 3.40 5.77 7.91
CA LYS A 135 2.22 4.94 8.20
C LYS A 135 2.52 3.50 8.65
N PRO A 136 3.51 2.77 8.11
CA PRO A 136 3.65 1.33 8.34
C PRO A 136 3.69 0.91 9.81
N ASP A 137 4.50 1.57 10.64
CA ASP A 137 4.59 1.25 12.06
C ASP A 137 3.25 1.36 12.78
N SER A 138 2.45 2.37 12.44
CA SER A 138 1.11 2.55 13.02
C SER A 138 0.14 1.45 12.58
N ILE A 139 0.21 1.01 11.31
CA ILE A 139 -0.62 -0.06 10.76
C ILE A 139 -0.24 -1.40 11.39
N LEU A 140 1.05 -1.69 11.53
CA LEU A 140 1.56 -2.88 12.20
C LEU A 140 1.18 -2.89 13.69
N ALA A 141 1.15 -1.74 14.36
CA ALA A 141 0.65 -1.63 15.73
C ALA A 141 -0.85 -1.98 15.81
N ILE A 142 -1.67 -1.54 14.86
CA ILE A 142 -3.09 -1.90 14.76
C ILE A 142 -3.23 -3.42 14.55
N GLN A 143 -2.44 -4.00 13.65
CA GLN A 143 -2.42 -5.44 13.40
C GLN A 143 -2.10 -6.22 14.67
N LYS A 144 -1.08 -5.80 15.42
CA LYS A 144 -0.67 -6.44 16.68
C LYS A 144 -1.80 -6.45 17.71
N VAL A 145 -2.50 -5.32 17.89
CA VAL A 145 -3.65 -5.23 18.79
C VAL A 145 -4.77 -6.19 18.38
N TYR A 146 -5.00 -6.35 17.08
CA TYR A 146 -5.96 -7.34 16.58
C TYR A 146 -5.51 -8.77 16.89
N LEU A 147 -4.28 -9.14 16.56
CA LEU A 147 -3.73 -10.49 16.80
C LEU A 147 -3.83 -10.89 18.28
N ASP A 148 -3.45 -9.97 19.18
CA ASP A 148 -3.55 -10.16 20.63
C ASP A 148 -5.01 -10.43 21.07
N LYS A 149 -5.99 -9.72 20.51
CA LYS A 149 -7.42 -9.89 20.84
C LYS A 149 -7.97 -11.24 20.39
N VAL A 150 -7.59 -11.73 19.21
CA VAL A 150 -8.07 -13.01 18.70
C VAL A 150 -7.26 -14.21 19.21
N GLY A 151 -6.23 -13.95 20.02
CA GLY A 151 -5.37 -14.94 20.64
C GLY A 151 -4.44 -15.64 19.64
N ILE A 152 -4.04 -14.92 18.59
CA ILE A 152 -3.00 -15.31 17.64
C ILE A 152 -1.72 -14.59 18.10
N LYS A 153 -0.65 -15.34 18.35
CA LYS A 153 0.64 -14.82 18.84
C LYS A 153 1.72 -14.99 17.80
#